data_AF-A0A645I5H0-F1
#
_entry.id   AF-A0A645I5H0-F1
#
_cell.length_a   1.000
_cell.length_b   1.000
_cell.length_c   1.000
_cell.angle_alpha   90.00
_cell.angle_beta   90.00
_cell.angle_gamma   90.00
#
_symmetry.space_group_name_H-M   'P 1'
#
loop_
_entity.id
_entity.type
_entity.pdbx_description
1 polymer ?
#
loop_
_entity_poly.entity_id
_entity_poly.type
_entity_poly.pdbx_seq_one_letter_code
_entity_poly.pdbx_strand_id
1 'polypeptide(L)' 'MGLLLRKAREDKHLTQSELADLVDKKREYISKIENNGGNLTLKTLFDIVEKGLGGKVRISIDL' A
#
# COMPACT_ATOMS: atom_id res chain seq x y z
N MET A 1 -2.79 9.62 0.81
CA MET A 1 -2.88 8.14 0.77
C MET A 1 -1.54 7.44 0.99
N GLY A 2 -0.47 7.77 0.26
CA GLY A 2 0.84 7.13 0.43
C GLY A 2 1.37 7.09 1.88
N LEU A 3 1.23 8.21 2.61
CA LEU A 3 1.55 8.29 4.05
C LEU A 3 0.76 7.31 4.94
N LEU A 4 -0.50 7.02 4.60
CA LEU A 4 -1.32 6.06 5.37
C LEU A 4 -0.84 4.63 5.13
N LEU A 5 -0.50 4.30 3.89
CA LEU A 5 0.09 2.99 3.54
C LEU A 5 1.44 2.79 4.24
N ARG A 6 2.26 3.85 4.30
CA ARG A 6 3.52 3.83 5.03
C ARG A 6 3.33 3.54 6.52
N LYS A 7 2.39 4.24 7.18
CA LYS A 7 2.08 4.00 8.60
C LYS A 7 1.60 2.57 8.82
N ALA A 8 0.65 2.09 8.03
CA ALA A 8 0.14 0.73 8.14
C ALA A 8 1.23 -0.34 7.93
N ARG A 9 2.21 -0.09 7.05
CA ARG A 9 3.39 -0.95 6.88
C ARG A 9 4.28 -0.94 8.14
N GLU A 10 4.56 0.24 8.68
CA GLU A 10 5.38 0.44 9.88
C GLU A 10 4.73 -0.19 11.13
N ASP A 11 3.42 -0.07 11.28
CA ASP A 11 2.62 -0.71 12.35
C ASP A 11 2.66 -2.25 12.27
N LYS A 12 2.87 -2.79 11.07
CA LYS A 12 3.12 -4.22 10.83
C LYS A 12 4.58 -4.63 10.95
N HIS A 13 5.47 -3.70 11.30
CA HIS A 13 6.90 -3.91 11.40
C HIS A 13 7.54 -4.44 10.10
N LEU A 14 6.98 -4.09 8.94
CA LEU A 14 7.51 -4.48 7.64
C LEU A 14 8.43 -3.40 7.07
N THR A 15 9.51 -3.79 6.44
CA THR A 15 10.30 -2.94 5.55
C THR A 15 9.60 -2.78 4.20
N GLN A 16 10.03 -1.78 3.40
CA GLN A 16 9.49 -1.60 2.05
C GLN A 16 9.78 -2.80 1.14
N SER A 17 10.88 -3.53 1.36
CA SER A 17 11.23 -4.71 0.55
C SER A 17 10.31 -5.87 0.89
N GLU A 18 10.11 -6.14 2.19
CA GLU A 18 9.22 -7.24 2.62
C GLU A 18 7.78 -7.00 2.16
N LEU A 19 7.26 -5.76 2.26
CA LEU A 19 5.94 -5.47 1.70
C LEU A 19 5.91 -5.67 0.18
N ALA A 20 6.98 -5.34 -0.53
CA ALA A 20 7.06 -5.53 -1.97
C ALA A 20 7.03 -7.02 -2.35
N ASP A 21 7.75 -7.86 -1.60
CA ASP A 21 7.78 -9.31 -1.80
C ASP A 21 6.39 -9.92 -1.57
N LEU A 22 5.65 -9.47 -0.55
CA LEU A 22 4.28 -9.93 -0.26
C LEU A 22 3.28 -9.63 -1.39
N VAL A 23 3.53 -8.60 -2.19
CA VAL A 23 2.63 -8.18 -3.28
C VAL A 23 3.21 -8.39 -4.68
N ASP A 24 4.32 -9.15 -4.78
CA ASP A 24 5.05 -9.43 -6.02
C ASP A 24 5.38 -8.13 -6.80
N LYS A 25 6.08 -7.22 -6.13
CA LYS A 25 6.55 -5.94 -6.67
C LYS A 25 7.99 -5.67 -6.24
N LYS A 26 8.59 -4.64 -6.84
CA LYS A 26 9.91 -4.14 -6.44
C LYS A 26 9.80 -3.16 -5.29
N ARG A 27 10.79 -3.11 -4.40
CA ARG A 27 10.88 -2.12 -3.30
C ARG A 27 10.68 -0.67 -3.77
N GLU A 28 11.24 -0.30 -4.93
CA GLU A 28 11.10 1.04 -5.53
C GLU A 28 9.64 1.39 -5.81
N TYR A 29 8.81 0.40 -6.13
CA TYR A 29 7.37 0.60 -6.35
C TYR A 29 6.67 0.99 -5.06
N ILE A 30 6.96 0.30 -3.95
CA ILE A 30 6.45 0.65 -2.62
C ILE A 30 6.92 2.05 -2.22
N SER A 31 8.21 2.34 -2.39
CA SER A 31 8.77 3.68 -2.10
C SER A 31 8.08 4.78 -2.91
N LYS A 32 7.84 4.57 -4.21
CA LYS A 32 7.12 5.53 -5.05
C LYS A 32 5.68 5.76 -4.58
N ILE A 33 4.98 4.71 -4.15
CA ILE A 33 3.60 4.80 -3.66
C ILE A 33 3.52 5.55 -2.33
N GLU A 34 4.45 5.25 -1.41
CA GLU A 34 4.50 5.89 -0.10
C GLU A 34 4.85 7.38 -0.19
N ASN A 35 5.79 7.73 -1.08
CA ASN A 35 6.32 9.09 -1.20
C ASN A 35 5.61 9.97 -2.24
N ASN A 36 5.03 9.39 -3.30
CA ASN A 36 4.48 10.10 -4.47
C ASN A 36 3.07 9.60 -4.80
N GLY A 37 2.23 9.45 -3.76
CA GLY A 37 0.90 8.81 -3.81
C GLY A 37 -0.19 9.48 -4.66
N GLY A 38 0.17 10.29 -5.66
CA GLY A 38 -0.75 10.98 -6.58
C GLY A 38 -1.32 10.12 -7.71
N ASN A 39 -0.64 9.03 -8.11
CA ASN A 39 -1.10 8.11 -9.17
C ASN A 39 -1.26 6.67 -8.68
N LEU A 40 -2.05 6.48 -7.62
CA LEU A 40 -2.41 5.16 -7.11
C LEU A 40 -3.71 4.67 -7.76
N THR A 41 -3.67 3.55 -8.47
CA THR A 41 -4.90 2.90 -8.95
C THR A 41 -5.60 2.17 -7.81
N LEU A 42 -6.93 2.00 -7.91
CA LEU A 42 -7.68 1.19 -6.95
C LEU A 42 -7.14 -0.23 -6.86
N LYS A 43 -6.79 -0.85 -8.00
CA LYS A 43 -6.18 -2.19 -8.03
C LYS A 43 -4.91 -2.24 -7.18
N THR A 44 -4.03 -1.24 -7.32
CA THR A 44 -2.81 -1.16 -6.51
C THR A 44 -3.13 -0.99 -5.03
N LEU A 45 -4.13 -0.19 -4.68
CA LEU A 45 -4.56 -0.04 -3.30
C LEU A 45 -5.05 -1.37 -2.72
N PHE A 46 -5.89 -2.11 -3.44
CA PHE A 46 -6.35 -3.44 -3.04
C PHE A 46 -5.20 -4.44 -2.90
N ASP A 47 -4.30 -4.51 -3.88
CA ASP A 47 -3.15 -5.42 -3.84
C ASP A 47 -2.28 -5.13 -2.59
N ILE A 48 -1.98 -3.86 -2.30
CA ILE A 48 -1.17 -3.49 -1.13
C ILE A 48 -1.89 -3.76 0.18
N VAL A 49 -3.16 -3.32 0.31
CA VAL A 49 -3.87 -3.39 1.58
C VAL A 49 -4.29 -4.82 1.90
N GLU A 50 -4.85 -5.55 0.95
CA GLU A 50 -5.45 -6.86 1.23
C GLU A 50 -4.43 -7.99 1.16
N LYS A 51 -3.51 -7.97 0.18
CA LYS A 51 -2.49 -9.02 0.04
C LYS A 51 -1.25 -8.72 0.86
N GLY A 52 -0.75 -7.48 0.81
CA GLY A 52 0.47 -7.09 1.51
C GLY A 52 0.25 -6.83 3.00
N LEU A 53 -0.75 -6.01 3.32
CA LEU A 53 -1.03 -5.57 4.68
C LEU A 53 -2.14 -6.36 5.35
N GLY A 54 -2.75 -7.38 4.72
CA GLY A 54 -3.78 -8.22 5.33
C GLY A 54 -5.01 -7.47 5.89
N GLY A 55 -5.26 -6.25 5.40
CA GLY A 55 -6.40 -5.43 5.76
C GLY A 55 -7.57 -5.61 4.79
N LYS A 56 -8.55 -4.70 4.86
CA LYS A 56 -9.65 -4.63 3.89
C LYS A 56 -9.83 -3.19 3.43
N VAL A 57 -9.98 -2.99 2.14
CA VAL A 57 -10.30 -1.67 1.59
C VAL A 57 -11.81 -1.47 1.62
N ARG A 58 -12.27 -0.35 2.18
CA ARG A 58 -13.67 0.09 2.11
C ARG A 58 -13.71 1.44 1.40
N ILE A 59 -14.52 1.53 0.36
CA ILE A 59 -14.72 2.75 -0.44
C ILE A 59 -16.20 3.11 -0.34
N SER A 60 -16.48 4.33 0.07
CA SER A 60 -17.82 4.90 0.14
C SER A 60 -17.79 6.26 -0.55
N ILE A 61 -18.82 6.54 -1.33
CA ILE A 61 -19.02 7.82 -2.00
C ILE A 61 -20.40 8.28 -1.57
N ASP A 62 -20.46 9.41 -0.86
CA ASP A 62 -21.70 10.12 -0.59
C ASP A 62 -21.84 11.28 -1.59
N LEU A 63 -23.06 11.53 -2.03
CA LEU A 63 -23.43 12.58 -2.99
C LEU A 63 -24.09 13.77 -2.29
#